data_AF-A0A842TAF7-F1
#
_entry.id   AF-A0A842TAF7-F1
#
_cell.length_a   1.000
_cell.length_b   1.000
_cell.length_c   1.000
_cell.angle_alpha   90.00
_cell.angle_beta   90.00
_cell.angle_gamma   90.00
#
_symmetry.space_group_name_H-M   'P 1'
#
loop_
_entity.id
_entity.type
_entity.pdbx_description
1 polymer ?
#
loop_
_entity_poly.entity_id
_entity_poly.type
_entity_poly.pdbx_seq_one_letter_code
_entity_poly.pdbx_strand_id
1 'polypeptide(L)'
;MWGYCSICKELIPMRVDKDEIQQGLELGIYTKEYKHTNPYPDPDEIDDQSINEHTIYVYIDSNYNVTGVKSFFGDSPSLDDLQAPEEGGEVRVPIVVKDVPEMSVHLGMLTQEEFKVLKICDGMNTLEQVAEIAQKDLAELEEMMDRLRDKGLVKVIKRS
;
A
#
# COMPACT_ATOMS: atom_id res chain seq x y z
N MET A 1 -0.96 -17.63 0.74
CA MET A 1 -1.41 -16.45 1.53
C MET A 1 -2.73 -15.97 0.95
N TRP A 2 -3.52 -15.19 1.66
CA TRP A 2 -4.82 -14.69 1.17
C TRP A 2 -4.84 -13.17 1.22
N GLY A 3 -5.33 -12.53 0.16
CA GLY A 3 -5.57 -11.09 0.12
C GLY A 3 -7.05 -10.82 -0.13
N TYR A 4 -7.66 -9.94 0.65
CA TYR A 4 -9.06 -9.57 0.44
C TYR A 4 -9.19 -8.57 -0.70
N CYS A 5 -9.92 -8.93 -1.75
CA CYS A 5 -10.24 -8.03 -2.85
C CYS A 5 -11.57 -7.34 -2.60
N SER A 6 -11.57 -6.01 -2.45
CA SER A 6 -12.79 -5.24 -2.20
C SER A 6 -13.69 -5.12 -3.43
N ILE A 7 -13.14 -5.34 -4.64
CA ILE A 7 -13.89 -5.38 -5.90
C ILE A 7 -14.68 -6.69 -5.99
N CYS A 8 -14.03 -7.84 -5.78
CA CYS A 8 -14.70 -9.14 -5.73
C CYS A 8 -15.54 -9.38 -4.47
N LYS A 9 -15.23 -8.66 -3.37
CA LYS A 9 -15.70 -8.94 -2.00
C LYS A 9 -15.31 -10.35 -1.51
N GLU A 10 -14.15 -10.83 -1.94
CA GLU A 10 -13.69 -12.22 -1.73
C GLU A 10 -12.21 -12.31 -1.34
N LEU A 11 -11.82 -13.45 -0.76
CA LEU A 11 -10.43 -13.77 -0.45
C LEU A 11 -9.74 -14.43 -1.65
N ILE A 12 -8.72 -13.77 -2.17
CA ILE A 12 -7.95 -14.23 -3.32
C ILE A 12 -6.74 -15.06 -2.87
N PRO A 13 -6.59 -16.31 -3.35
CA PRO A 13 -5.44 -17.14 -3.00
C PRO A 13 -4.19 -16.64 -3.73
N MET A 14 -3.21 -16.17 -2.96
CA MET A 14 -1.93 -15.71 -3.46
C MET A 14 -0.86 -16.79 -3.32
N ARG A 15 -0.22 -17.13 -4.44
CA ARG A 15 0.98 -17.97 -4.48
C ARG A 15 2.21 -17.07 -4.37
N VAL A 16 2.78 -17.00 -3.18
CA VAL A 16 4.01 -16.25 -2.91
C VAL A 16 5.06 -17.22 -2.41
N ASP A 17 6.25 -17.18 -2.98
CA ASP A 17 7.39 -17.94 -2.48
C ASP A 17 7.94 -17.25 -1.22
N LYS A 18 8.26 -18.04 -0.18
CA LYS A 18 8.85 -17.48 1.05
C LYS A 18 10.24 -16.92 0.79
N ASP A 19 11.00 -17.51 -0.12
CA ASP A 19 12.34 -17.04 -0.46
C ASP A 19 12.28 -15.72 -1.24
N GLU A 20 11.26 -15.56 -2.10
CA GLU A 20 10.94 -14.29 -2.77
C GLU A 20 10.60 -13.19 -1.76
N ILE A 21 9.73 -13.52 -0.79
CA ILE A 21 9.38 -12.60 0.29
C ILE A 21 10.63 -12.22 1.09
N GLN A 22 11.46 -13.18 1.51
CA GLN A 22 12.68 -12.90 2.29
C GLN A 22 13.64 -11.96 1.56
N GLN A 23 13.84 -12.14 0.26
CA GLN A 23 14.72 -11.29 -0.54
C GLN A 23 14.17 -9.86 -0.65
N GLY A 24 12.85 -9.68 -0.81
CA GLY A 24 12.27 -8.33 -0.87
C GLY A 24 12.04 -7.66 0.48
N LEU A 25 12.06 -8.44 1.57
CA LEU A 25 11.88 -7.99 2.94
C LEU A 25 13.13 -7.38 3.58
N GLU A 26 14.32 -7.44 2.96
CA GLU A 26 15.62 -7.16 3.61
C GLU A 26 15.65 -5.88 4.45
N LEU A 27 14.76 -4.90 4.19
CA LEU A 27 14.61 -3.69 5.00
C LEU A 27 13.17 -3.25 5.33
N GLY A 28 12.16 -4.12 5.28
CA GLY A 28 10.85 -3.74 5.83
C GLY A 28 9.68 -4.52 5.28
N ILE A 29 8.95 -3.90 4.35
CA ILE A 29 7.71 -4.44 3.79
C ILE A 29 7.95 -4.97 2.38
N TYR A 30 7.38 -6.13 2.09
CA TYR A 30 7.36 -6.70 0.75
C TYR A 30 6.03 -6.36 0.09
N THR A 31 6.09 -5.95 -1.17
CA THR A 31 4.90 -5.63 -1.95
C THR A 31 4.81 -6.45 -3.21
N LYS A 32 3.58 -6.82 -3.60
CA LYS A 32 3.35 -7.58 -4.83
C LYS A 32 1.97 -7.33 -5.41
N GLU A 33 1.92 -7.31 -6.73
CA GLU A 33 0.70 -7.22 -7.51
C GLU A 33 0.18 -8.60 -7.91
N TYR A 34 -1.14 -8.76 -7.87
CA TYR A 34 -1.85 -9.93 -8.37
C TYR A 34 -3.05 -9.49 -9.20
N LYS A 35 -3.00 -9.78 -10.50
CA LYS A 35 -4.12 -9.60 -11.42
C LYS A 35 -5.05 -10.82 -11.38
N HIS A 36 -6.35 -10.57 -11.36
CA HIS A 36 -7.38 -11.62 -11.33
C HIS A 36 -8.73 -11.07 -11.82
N THR A 37 -9.68 -11.99 -12.01
CA THR A 37 -11.11 -11.70 -12.19
C THR A 37 -11.87 -12.33 -11.03
N ASN A 38 -13.10 -11.88 -10.77
CA ASN A 38 -13.93 -12.51 -9.74
C ASN A 38 -14.13 -14.00 -10.05
N PRO A 39 -13.75 -14.91 -9.13
CA PRO A 39 -13.97 -16.35 -9.33
C PRO A 39 -15.45 -16.73 -9.25
N TYR A 40 -16.29 -15.89 -8.62
CA TYR A 40 -17.71 -16.13 -8.37
C TYR A 40 -18.53 -14.85 -8.62
N PRO A 41 -18.60 -14.36 -9.87
CA PRO A 41 -19.42 -13.19 -10.18
C PRO A 41 -20.91 -13.51 -10.00
N ASP A 42 -21.69 -12.53 -9.54
CA ASP A 42 -23.14 -12.68 -9.39
C ASP A 42 -23.79 -12.59 -10.79
N PRO A 43 -24.39 -13.69 -11.31
CA PRO A 43 -24.96 -13.69 -12.65
C PRO A 43 -26.19 -12.78 -12.78
N ASP A 44 -26.81 -12.37 -11.68
CA ASP A 44 -27.98 -11.49 -11.67
C ASP A 44 -27.59 -10.00 -11.57
N GLU A 45 -26.34 -9.68 -11.22
CA GLU A 45 -25.80 -8.32 -11.18
C GLU A 45 -25.23 -7.94 -12.55
N ILE A 46 -26.09 -7.40 -13.42
CA ILE A 46 -25.75 -7.03 -14.82
C ILE A 46 -24.57 -6.05 -14.91
N ASP A 47 -24.38 -5.22 -13.87
CA ASP A 47 -23.34 -4.20 -13.79
C ASP A 47 -22.14 -4.63 -12.91
N ASP A 48 -22.00 -5.93 -12.59
CA ASP A 48 -20.88 -6.42 -11.79
C ASP A 48 -19.56 -6.24 -12.53
N GLN A 49 -18.81 -5.19 -12.15
CA GLN A 49 -17.52 -4.88 -12.76
C GLN A 49 -16.41 -5.84 -12.35
N SER A 50 -16.60 -6.67 -11.33
CA SER A 50 -15.59 -7.61 -10.82
C SER A 50 -15.29 -8.75 -11.81
N ILE A 51 -16.14 -8.95 -12.82
CA ILE A 51 -15.89 -9.84 -13.96
C ILE A 51 -14.67 -9.41 -14.79
N ASN A 52 -14.34 -8.11 -14.76
CA ASN A 52 -13.22 -7.56 -15.50
C ASN A 52 -11.91 -7.80 -14.73
N GLU A 53 -10.80 -7.91 -15.45
CA GLU A 53 -9.49 -8.06 -14.82
C GLU A 53 -9.17 -6.82 -13.96
N HIS A 54 -8.75 -7.07 -12.73
CA HIS A 54 -8.36 -6.07 -11.77
C HIS A 54 -7.24 -6.59 -10.86
N THR A 55 -6.64 -5.67 -10.13
CA THR A 55 -5.41 -5.92 -9.39
C THR A 55 -5.69 -5.86 -7.89
N ILE A 56 -5.11 -6.79 -7.12
CA ILE A 56 -4.77 -6.53 -5.73
C ILE A 56 -3.27 -6.25 -5.59
N TYR A 57 -2.94 -5.17 -4.90
CA TYR A 57 -1.61 -4.84 -4.45
C TYR A 57 -1.52 -5.13 -2.96
N VAL A 58 -0.63 -6.04 -2.57
CA VAL A 58 -0.53 -6.52 -1.19
C VAL A 58 0.74 -6.05 -0.51
N TYR A 59 0.62 -5.79 0.79
CA TYR A 59 1.70 -5.36 1.66
C TYR A 59 1.92 -6.44 2.71
N ILE A 60 3.12 -7.00 2.76
CA ILE A 60 3.47 -8.16 3.59
C ILE A 60 4.63 -7.77 4.52
N ASP A 61 4.43 -7.94 5.82
CA ASP A 61 5.44 -7.63 6.84
C ASP A 61 6.52 -8.72 6.96
N SER A 62 7.53 -8.46 7.81
CA SER A 62 8.61 -9.39 8.09
C SER A 62 8.18 -10.69 8.80
N ASN A 63 6.95 -10.73 9.32
CA ASN A 63 6.34 -11.91 9.93
C ASN A 63 5.47 -12.69 8.94
N TYR A 64 5.50 -12.36 7.65
CA TYR A 64 4.67 -12.94 6.59
C TYR A 64 3.16 -12.70 6.79
N ASN A 65 2.78 -11.61 7.49
CA ASN A 65 1.39 -11.19 7.59
C ASN A 65 1.05 -10.21 6.46
N VAL A 66 -0.15 -10.33 5.90
CA VAL A 66 -0.71 -9.29 5.04
C VAL A 66 -1.17 -8.15 5.94
N THR A 67 -0.50 -7.01 5.87
CA THR A 67 -0.86 -5.80 6.65
C THR A 67 -1.66 -4.79 5.84
N GLY A 68 -1.75 -4.97 4.53
CA GLY A 68 -2.57 -4.15 3.64
C GLY A 68 -2.90 -4.84 2.34
N VAL A 69 -4.05 -4.47 1.77
CA VAL A 69 -4.45 -4.85 0.42
C VAL A 69 -5.14 -3.66 -0.24
N LYS A 70 -4.71 -3.31 -1.45
CA LYS A 70 -5.40 -2.35 -2.33
C LYS A 70 -5.93 -3.02 -3.56
N SER A 71 -7.23 -2.89 -3.80
CA SER A 71 -7.89 -3.40 -4.99
C SER A 71 -8.19 -2.26 -5.94
N PHE A 72 -7.85 -2.38 -7.21
CA PHE A 72 -8.10 -1.34 -8.21
C PHE A 72 -8.15 -1.91 -9.63
N PHE A 73 -8.80 -1.19 -10.53
CA PHE A 73 -8.73 -1.44 -11.97
C PHE A 73 -7.52 -0.73 -12.58
N GLY A 74 -6.94 -1.31 -13.64
CA GLY A 74 -5.79 -0.74 -14.33
C GLY A 74 -4.45 -0.96 -13.61
N ASP A 75 -3.53 -0.02 -13.80
CA ASP A 75 -2.14 -0.12 -13.31
C ASP A 75 -1.94 0.49 -11.91
N SER A 76 -2.81 1.40 -11.49
CA SER A 76 -2.79 2.03 -10.16
C SER A 76 -4.20 2.48 -9.76
N PRO A 77 -4.52 2.61 -8.46
CA PRO A 77 -5.80 3.18 -8.04
C PRO A 77 -5.95 4.61 -8.56
N SER A 78 -7.18 5.00 -8.91
CA SER A 78 -7.44 6.42 -9.18
C SER A 78 -7.30 7.20 -7.88
N LEU A 79 -6.71 8.39 -7.95
CA LEU A 79 -6.71 9.31 -6.81
C LEU A 79 -8.14 9.71 -6.40
N ASP A 80 -9.12 9.60 -7.31
CA ASP A 80 -10.54 9.80 -7.02
C ASP A 80 -11.14 8.67 -6.16
N ASP A 81 -10.52 7.47 -6.18
CA ASP A 81 -10.98 6.32 -5.38
C ASP A 81 -10.49 6.39 -3.93
N LEU A 82 -9.54 7.29 -3.65
CA LEU A 82 -9.01 7.52 -2.30
C LEU A 82 -9.92 8.45 -1.54
N GLN A 83 -10.43 7.98 -0.41
CA GLN A 83 -11.37 8.72 0.43
C GLN A 83 -10.67 9.29 1.66
N ALA A 84 -11.14 10.46 2.09
CA ALA A 84 -10.72 11.03 3.36
C ALA A 84 -11.32 10.21 4.51
N PRO A 85 -10.72 10.25 5.72
CA PRO A 85 -11.26 9.56 6.89
C PRO A 85 -12.66 10.01 7.28
N GLU A 86 -12.97 11.29 7.02
CA GLU A 86 -14.25 11.92 7.29
C GLU A 86 -14.85 12.47 5.99
N GLU A 87 -16.17 12.43 5.87
CA GLU A 87 -16.88 12.93 4.69
C GLU A 87 -16.64 14.45 4.52
N GLY A 88 -16.17 14.86 3.34
CA GLY A 88 -15.76 16.24 3.07
C GLY A 88 -14.40 16.63 3.64
N GLY A 89 -13.64 15.68 4.21
CA GLY A 89 -12.27 15.87 4.68
C GLY A 89 -11.24 15.92 3.56
N GLU A 90 -10.02 16.33 3.91
CA GLU A 90 -8.89 16.39 2.98
C GLU A 90 -8.26 15.00 2.78
N VAL A 91 -8.16 14.54 1.54
CA VAL A 91 -7.42 13.34 1.17
C VAL A 91 -5.93 13.67 1.13
N ARG A 92 -5.13 12.95 1.94
CA ARG A 92 -3.69 13.18 2.11
C ARG A 92 -2.91 11.95 1.66
N VAL A 93 -2.23 12.05 0.52
CA VAL A 93 -1.55 10.92 -0.14
C VAL A 93 -0.03 11.15 -0.14
N PRO A 94 0.75 10.39 0.65
CA PRO A 94 2.20 10.47 0.60
C PRO A 94 2.77 9.74 -0.62
N ILE A 95 3.78 10.37 -1.22
CA ILE A 95 4.53 9.86 -2.39
C ILE A 95 6.02 10.07 -2.15
N VAL A 96 6.82 9.02 -2.37
CA VAL A 96 8.27 9.11 -2.47
C VAL A 96 8.67 9.85 -3.75
N VAL A 97 9.53 10.85 -3.64
CA VAL A 97 9.89 11.74 -4.76
C VAL A 97 11.28 11.49 -5.36
N LYS A 98 12.03 10.55 -4.82
CA LYS A 98 13.34 10.10 -5.32
C LYS A 98 13.60 8.66 -4.92
N ASP A 99 14.35 7.93 -5.73
CA ASP A 99 14.76 6.57 -5.38
C ASP A 99 15.58 6.56 -4.08
N VAL A 100 15.19 5.69 -3.16
CA VAL A 100 15.85 5.53 -1.86
C VAL A 100 16.49 4.15 -1.83
N PRO A 101 17.82 4.05 -1.96
CA PRO A 101 18.48 2.75 -1.93
C PRO A 101 18.51 2.17 -0.51
N GLU A 102 18.47 0.85 -0.43
CA GLU A 102 18.59 0.05 0.79
C GLU A 102 19.85 0.36 1.61
N MET A 103 20.93 0.76 0.93
CA MET A 103 22.18 1.20 1.55
C MET A 103 21.99 2.43 2.47
N SER A 104 20.93 3.23 2.28
CA SER A 104 20.63 4.39 3.12
C SER A 104 20.39 4.00 4.58
N VAL A 105 19.85 2.80 4.84
CA VAL A 105 19.69 2.26 6.19
C VAL A 105 21.04 1.83 6.77
N HIS A 106 21.82 1.09 5.98
CA HIS A 106 23.15 0.60 6.38
C HIS A 106 24.13 1.71 6.73
N LEU A 107 24.02 2.86 6.04
CA LEU A 107 24.83 4.06 6.30
C LEU A 107 24.28 4.95 7.43
N GLY A 108 23.17 4.55 8.08
CA GLY A 108 22.56 5.29 9.18
C GLY A 108 21.87 6.59 8.77
N MET A 109 21.59 6.79 7.48
CA MET A 109 20.86 7.97 6.97
C MET A 109 19.34 7.85 7.20
N LEU A 110 18.86 6.61 7.26
CA LEU A 110 17.48 6.25 7.55
C LEU A 110 17.43 5.15 8.59
N THR A 111 16.39 5.16 9.42
CA THR A 111 16.06 3.99 10.24
C THR A 111 15.36 2.93 9.38
N GLN A 112 15.33 1.67 9.84
CA GLN A 112 14.53 0.62 9.20
C GLN A 112 13.04 0.99 9.12
N GLU A 113 12.51 1.62 10.17
CA GLU A 113 11.12 2.07 10.23
C GLU A 113 10.83 3.18 9.21
N GLU A 114 11.73 4.16 9.08
CA GLU A 114 11.62 5.20 8.05
C GLU A 114 11.65 4.58 6.65
N PHE A 115 12.52 3.59 6.42
CA PHE A 115 12.61 2.91 5.13
C PHE A 115 11.38 2.05 4.81
N LYS A 116 10.84 1.34 5.81
CA LYS A 116 9.57 0.59 5.70
C LYS A 116 8.43 1.53 5.30
N VAL A 117 8.30 2.67 5.96
CA VAL A 117 7.26 3.65 5.67
C VAL A 117 7.43 4.24 4.25
N LEU A 118 8.65 4.53 3.82
CA LEU A 118 8.91 4.99 2.45
C LEU A 118 8.44 3.99 1.39
N LYS A 119 8.60 2.68 1.62
CA LYS A 119 8.10 1.64 0.70
C LYS A 119 6.55 1.61 0.57
N ILE A 120 5.82 2.16 1.55
CA ILE A 120 4.34 2.22 1.56
C ILE A 120 3.84 3.57 1.01
N CYS A 121 4.67 4.61 1.02
CA CYS A 121 4.38 5.93 0.43
C CYS A 121 4.48 5.92 -1.11
N ASP A 122 3.76 5.01 -1.74
CA ASP A 122 3.77 4.71 -3.19
C ASP A 122 2.73 5.52 -3.99
N GLY A 123 1.98 6.40 -3.33
CA GLY A 123 0.89 7.16 -3.93
C GLY A 123 -0.43 6.41 -4.06
N MET A 124 -0.51 5.16 -3.56
CA MET A 124 -1.72 4.32 -3.61
C MET A 124 -2.52 4.33 -2.31
N ASN A 125 -2.01 4.98 -1.27
CA ASN A 125 -2.56 4.98 0.08
C ASN A 125 -2.69 6.39 0.64
N THR A 126 -3.70 6.64 1.47
CA THR A 126 -3.75 7.84 2.32
C THR A 126 -2.80 7.72 3.50
N LEU A 127 -2.49 8.82 4.20
CA LEU A 127 -1.68 8.78 5.43
C LEU A 127 -2.21 7.79 6.47
N GLU A 128 -3.53 7.73 6.64
CA GLU A 128 -4.17 6.83 7.59
C GLU A 128 -3.98 5.36 7.19
N GLN A 129 -4.08 5.07 5.89
CA GLN A 129 -3.82 3.74 5.35
C GLN A 129 -2.35 3.37 5.45
N VAL A 130 -1.43 4.32 5.20
CA VAL A 130 0.01 4.10 5.44
C VAL A 130 0.25 3.77 6.92
N ALA A 131 -0.41 4.45 7.85
CA ALA A 131 -0.27 4.20 9.29
C ALA A 131 -0.75 2.79 9.65
N GLU A 132 -1.92 2.39 9.14
CA GLU A 132 -2.48 1.06 9.32
C GLU A 132 -1.54 -0.04 8.78
N ILE A 133 -1.08 0.10 7.53
CA ILE A 133 -0.19 -0.86 6.87
C ILE A 133 1.17 -0.95 7.58
N ALA A 134 1.69 0.20 8.03
CA ALA A 134 2.94 0.27 8.79
C ALA A 134 2.79 -0.25 10.22
N GLN A 135 1.55 -0.43 10.72
CA GLN A 135 1.18 -0.77 12.09
C GLN A 135 1.66 0.29 13.09
N LYS A 136 1.38 1.55 12.78
CA LYS A 136 1.77 2.72 13.57
C LYS A 136 0.57 3.57 13.93
N ASP A 137 0.70 4.30 15.03
CA ASP A 137 -0.24 5.38 15.34
C ASP A 137 -0.09 6.51 14.32
N LEU A 138 -1.21 7.13 13.93
CA LEU A 138 -1.21 8.20 12.93
C LEU A 138 -0.30 9.37 13.35
N ALA A 139 -0.31 9.74 14.63
CA ALA A 139 0.55 10.81 15.15
C ALA A 139 2.06 10.47 15.00
N GLU A 140 2.44 9.22 15.27
CA GLU A 140 3.83 8.77 15.07
C GLU A 140 4.22 8.82 13.59
N LEU A 141 3.30 8.40 12.71
CA LEU A 141 3.52 8.48 11.27
C LEU A 141 3.66 9.93 10.81
N GLU A 142 2.83 10.85 11.29
CA GLU A 142 2.90 12.27 10.92
C GLU A 142 4.25 12.89 11.30
N GLU A 143 4.75 12.62 12.51
CA GLU A 143 6.09 13.05 12.91
C GLU A 143 7.19 12.45 11.99
N MET A 144 7.01 11.20 11.57
CA MET A 144 7.91 10.55 10.63
C MET A 144 7.84 11.19 9.23
N MET A 145 6.64 11.52 8.76
CA MET A 145 6.43 12.22 7.49
C MET A 145 7.12 13.58 7.48
N ASP A 146 7.05 14.34 8.58
CA ASP A 146 7.74 15.62 8.71
C ASP A 146 9.26 15.46 8.58
N ARG A 147 9.86 14.49 9.28
CA ARG A 147 11.30 14.20 9.15
C ARG A 147 11.69 13.76 7.73
N LEU A 148 10.88 12.91 7.11
CA LEU A 148 11.12 12.43 5.74
C LEU A 148 10.96 13.55 4.69
N ARG A 149 10.02 14.47 4.92
CA ARG A 149 9.83 15.68 4.10
C ARG A 149 11.02 16.63 4.24
N ASP A 150 11.55 16.83 5.45
CA ASP A 150 12.74 17.67 5.68
C ASP A 150 13.99 17.09 4.99
N LYS A 151 14.08 15.75 4.89
CA LYS A 151 15.09 15.04 4.08
C LYS A 151 14.82 15.10 2.56
N GLY A 152 13.69 15.70 2.15
CA GLY A 152 13.24 15.81 0.76
C GLY A 152 12.86 14.49 0.11
N LEU A 153 12.49 13.46 0.89
CA LEU A 153 12.22 12.11 0.40
C LEU A 153 10.74 11.88 0.08
N VAL A 154 9.84 12.57 0.78
CA VAL A 154 8.38 12.40 0.64
C VAL A 154 7.71 13.74 0.37
N LYS A 155 6.66 13.73 -0.45
CA LYS A 155 5.66 14.79 -0.52
C LYS A 155 4.29 14.23 -0.16
N VAL A 156 3.44 15.05 0.45
CA VAL A 156 2.03 14.72 0.70
C VAL A 156 1.18 15.54 -0.25
N ILE A 157 0.50 14.87 -1.18
CA ILE A 157 -0.50 15.47 -2.06
C ILE A 157 -1.77 15.63 -1.24
N LYS A 158 -2.38 16.81 -1.32
CA LYS A 158 -3.59 17.18 -0.58
C LYS A 158 -4.71 17.50 -1.56
N ARG A 159 -5.92 16.99 -1.31
CA ARG A 159 -7.11 17.27 -2.12
C ARG A 159 -8.35 17.38 -1.24
N SER A 160 -9.16 18.38 -1.53
CA SER A 160 -10.48 18.65 -0.94
C SER A 160 -11.59 18.41 -1.93
#